data_AF-A0A485ADD7-F1
#
_entry.id   AF-A0A485ADD7-F1
#
_cell.length_a   1.000
_cell.length_b   1.000
_cell.length_c   1.000
_cell.angle_alpha   90.00
_cell.angle_beta   90.00
_cell.angle_gamma   90.00
#
_symmetry.space_group_name_H-M   'P 1'
#
loop_
_entity.id
_entity.type
_entity.pdbx_description
1 polymer ?
#
loop_
_entity_poly.entity_id
_entity_poly.type
_entity_poly.pdbx_seq_one_letter_code
_entity_poly.pdbx_strand_id
1 'polypeptide(L)'
;MKTRIAALLACMALSAPLAAQQFDTISFGVDGGYPPFDVLAPSGEITGFDIDIANALCTQLKAKCVFVKQPFESMIAALNAHKFDAIIASLNITDERKKEVDFTDRYYRSAAQLVARKGSPLLPEAASLKGKTVGVQTGSTHEAYAQKPTGPVTA
;
A
#
# COMPACT_ATOMS: atom_id res chain seq x y z
N MET A 1 35.04 -59.52 23.11
CA MET A 1 35.47 -58.11 23.19
C MET A 1 34.93 -57.42 21.95
N LYS A 2 33.86 -56.62 22.10
CA LYS A 2 33.03 -56.07 21.01
C LYS A 2 33.40 -54.59 20.80
N THR A 3 34.10 -54.25 19.73
CA THR A 3 34.30 -52.86 19.31
C THR A 3 33.35 -52.54 18.16
N ARG A 4 32.51 -51.54 18.38
CA ARG A 4 31.36 -51.17 17.55
C ARG A 4 31.81 -50.37 16.34
N ILE A 5 31.53 -50.89 15.15
CA ILE A 5 31.38 -50.12 13.90
C ILE A 5 29.89 -49.80 13.77
N ALA A 6 29.55 -48.65 13.19
CA ALA A 6 28.21 -48.04 13.00
C ALA A 6 27.84 -47.02 14.09
N ALA A 7 27.43 -45.78 13.81
CA ALA A 7 26.86 -45.23 12.59
C ALA A 7 27.21 -43.74 12.45
N LEU A 8 27.80 -43.38 11.31
CA LEU A 8 27.93 -42.01 10.80
C LEU A 8 26.98 -41.92 9.60
N LEU A 9 25.67 -41.87 9.84
CA LEU A 9 24.68 -41.65 8.80
C LEU A 9 23.40 -41.05 9.40
N ALA A 10 22.86 -40.07 8.68
CA ALA A 10 21.55 -39.43 8.85
C ALA A 10 21.47 -38.15 9.70
N CYS A 11 22.23 -37.12 9.31
CA CYS A 11 21.74 -35.73 9.36
C CYS A 11 21.87 -35.06 7.97
N MET A 12 21.31 -35.70 6.93
CA MET A 12 20.91 -35.01 5.70
C MET A 12 19.39 -34.85 5.73
N ALA A 13 18.90 -34.03 6.66
CA ALA A 13 17.50 -33.63 6.67
C ALA A 13 17.34 -32.40 5.79
N LEU A 14 16.86 -32.64 4.56
CA LEU A 14 16.14 -31.72 3.66
C LEU A 14 16.66 -30.28 3.57
N SER A 15 17.70 -30.08 2.77
CA SER A 15 17.80 -28.87 1.94
C SER A 15 16.86 -29.06 0.74
N ALA A 16 15.54 -29.05 0.97
CA ALA A 16 14.63 -28.79 -0.12
C ALA A 16 14.98 -27.38 -0.62
N PRO A 17 15.29 -27.17 -1.91
CA PRO A 17 15.33 -25.81 -2.42
C PRO A 17 13.97 -25.22 -2.06
N LEU A 18 13.97 -24.12 -1.32
CA LEU A 18 12.80 -23.30 -1.13
C LEU A 18 12.39 -22.89 -2.55
N ALA A 19 11.52 -23.69 -3.17
CA ALA A 19 11.00 -23.38 -4.48
C ALA A 19 10.31 -22.04 -4.29
N ALA A 20 10.88 -20.99 -4.87
CA ALA A 20 10.26 -19.69 -4.86
C ALA A 20 8.84 -19.91 -5.39
N GLN A 21 7.85 -19.56 -4.57
CA GLN A 21 6.46 -19.70 -4.95
C GLN A 21 6.27 -18.83 -6.20
N GLN A 22 6.14 -19.47 -7.35
CA GLN A 22 5.93 -18.76 -8.61
C GLN A 22 4.46 -18.32 -8.62
N PHE A 23 4.23 -17.02 -8.50
CA PHE A 23 2.90 -16.45 -8.63
C PHE A 23 2.59 -16.31 -10.11
N ASP A 24 1.72 -17.17 -10.65
CA ASP A 24 1.28 -17.04 -12.05
C ASP A 24 0.42 -15.78 -12.25
N THR A 25 -0.28 -15.34 -11.20
CA THR A 25 -1.07 -14.10 -11.18
C THR A 25 -0.95 -13.45 -9.80
N ILE A 26 -0.84 -12.12 -9.79
CA ILE A 26 -0.89 -11.29 -8.59
C ILE A 26 -2.01 -10.28 -8.78
N SER A 27 -2.97 -10.29 -7.85
CA SER A 27 -4.07 -9.33 -7.79
C SER A 27 -3.73 -8.18 -6.85
N PHE A 28 -3.92 -6.95 -7.33
CA PHE A 28 -3.62 -5.72 -6.60
C PHE A 28 -4.89 -4.93 -6.31
N GLY A 29 -5.11 -4.58 -5.04
CA GLY A 29 -6.11 -3.60 -4.64
C GLY A 29 -5.66 -2.18 -4.98
N VAL A 30 -6.52 -1.44 -5.69
CA VAL A 30 -6.30 -0.07 -6.17
C VAL A 30 -7.57 0.77 -6.00
N ASP A 31 -7.46 2.10 -5.81
CA ASP A 31 -8.64 2.96 -5.59
C ASP A 31 -9.26 3.40 -6.93
N GLY A 32 -8.39 3.81 -7.87
CA GLY A 32 -8.73 4.34 -9.18
C GLY A 32 -9.21 5.80 -9.13
N GLY A 33 -8.93 6.51 -8.05
CA GLY A 33 -9.44 7.85 -7.73
C GLY A 33 -8.36 8.87 -7.38
N TYR A 34 -7.08 8.51 -7.49
CA TYR A 34 -5.97 9.31 -7.01
C TYR A 34 -4.93 9.67 -8.09
N PRO A 35 -5.24 10.57 -9.05
CA PRO A 35 -4.27 11.03 -10.03
C PRO A 35 -3.06 11.73 -9.39
N PRO A 36 -1.83 11.54 -9.91
CA PRO A 36 -1.46 10.73 -11.08
C PRO A 36 -1.11 9.26 -10.75
N PHE A 37 -1.45 8.77 -9.55
CA PHE A 37 -1.01 7.48 -9.03
C PHE A 37 -1.88 6.32 -9.55
N ASP A 38 -3.19 6.42 -9.34
CA ASP A 38 -4.16 5.49 -9.90
C ASP A 38 -5.38 6.26 -10.41
N VAL A 39 -5.78 5.95 -11.65
CA VAL A 39 -6.82 6.68 -12.36
C VAL A 39 -7.66 5.69 -13.13
N LEU A 40 -8.95 5.62 -12.80
CA LEU A 40 -9.93 4.90 -13.60
C LEU A 40 -10.24 5.71 -14.86
N ALA A 41 -9.75 5.24 -16.00
CA ALA A 41 -10.07 5.82 -17.30
C ALA A 41 -11.53 5.51 -17.71
N PRO A 42 -12.14 6.31 -18.61
CA PRO A 42 -13.48 6.03 -19.12
C PRO A 42 -13.62 4.67 -19.81
N SER A 43 -12.52 4.09 -20.29
CA SER A 43 -12.45 2.73 -20.84
C SER A 43 -12.68 1.64 -19.79
N GLY A 44 -12.62 1.97 -18.49
CA GLY A 44 -12.64 1.02 -17.38
C GLY A 44 -11.25 0.51 -16.98
N GLU A 45 -10.19 0.89 -17.71
CA GLU A 45 -8.81 0.57 -17.35
C GLU A 45 -8.32 1.48 -16.22
N ILE A 46 -7.47 0.95 -15.35
CA ILE A 46 -6.81 1.72 -14.30
C ILE A 46 -5.37 1.96 -14.76
N THR A 47 -4.95 3.22 -14.72
CA THR A 47 -3.62 3.68 -15.17
C THR A 47 -2.99 4.60 -14.14
N GLY A 48 -1.70 4.87 -14.25
CA GLY A 48 -0.99 5.81 -13.39
C GLY A 48 0.28 5.22 -12.77
N PHE A 49 0.97 6.02 -11.97
CA PHE A 49 2.27 5.64 -11.40
C PHE A 49 2.23 4.35 -10.58
N ASP A 50 1.19 4.14 -9.75
CA ASP A 50 1.07 2.92 -8.92
C ASP A 50 0.87 1.68 -9.81
N ILE A 51 0.14 1.82 -10.92
CA ILE A 51 -0.09 0.76 -11.91
C ILE A 51 1.20 0.44 -12.68
N ASP A 52 1.97 1.45 -13.05
CA ASP A 52 3.25 1.28 -13.75
C ASP A 52 4.26 0.51 -12.86
N ILE A 53 4.31 0.83 -11.55
CA ILE A 53 5.13 0.10 -10.58
C ILE A 53 4.67 -1.36 -10.45
N ALA A 54 3.36 -1.61 -10.35
CA ALA A 54 2.83 -2.97 -10.27
C ALA A 54 3.21 -3.81 -11.49
N ASN A 55 3.01 -3.25 -12.69
CA ASN A 55 3.32 -3.92 -13.95
C ASN A 55 4.81 -4.21 -14.10
N ALA A 56 5.68 -3.28 -13.71
CA ALA A 56 7.12 -3.48 -13.69
C ALA A 56 7.50 -4.63 -12.73
N LEU A 57 6.89 -4.68 -11.54
CA LEU A 57 7.10 -5.75 -10.56
C LEU A 57 6.64 -7.11 -11.12
N CYS A 58 5.41 -7.20 -11.64
CA CYS A 58 4.89 -8.40 -12.28
C CYS A 58 5.79 -8.90 -13.42
N THR A 59 6.35 -7.98 -14.22
CA THR A 59 7.27 -8.33 -15.31
C THR A 59 8.54 -9.00 -14.76
N GLN A 60 9.13 -8.47 -13.68
CA GLN A 60 10.31 -9.08 -13.05
C GLN A 60 10.00 -10.44 -12.41
N LEU A 61 8.81 -10.57 -11.82
CA LEU A 61 8.33 -11.80 -11.19
C LEU A 61 7.82 -12.84 -12.19
N LYS A 62 7.71 -12.47 -13.48
CA LYS A 62 7.09 -13.30 -14.54
C LYS A 62 5.65 -13.71 -14.18
N ALA A 63 4.91 -12.79 -13.55
CA ALA A 63 3.53 -12.95 -13.11
C ALA A 63 2.58 -12.09 -13.95
N LYS A 64 1.31 -12.48 -14.04
CA LYS A 64 0.25 -11.62 -14.57
C LYS A 64 -0.27 -10.67 -13.48
N CYS A 65 -0.36 -9.38 -13.78
CA CYS A 65 -1.00 -8.39 -12.91
C CYS A 65 -2.51 -8.33 -13.18
N VAL A 66 -3.32 -8.29 -12.12
CA VAL A 66 -4.76 -8.00 -12.17
C VAL A 66 -5.06 -6.91 -11.14
N PHE A 67 -5.88 -5.92 -11.52
CA PHE A 67 -6.22 -4.81 -10.64
C PHE A 67 -7.68 -4.90 -10.17
N VAL A 68 -7.88 -4.79 -8.87
CA VAL A 68 -9.17 -4.87 -8.19
C VAL A 68 -9.47 -3.51 -7.59
N LYS A 69 -10.53 -2.86 -8.08
CA LYS A 69 -10.99 -1.59 -7.52
C LYS A 69 -11.55 -1.80 -6.11
N GLN A 70 -11.02 -1.05 -5.15
CA GLN A 70 -11.40 -1.13 -3.74
C GLN A 70 -11.36 0.27 -3.11
N PRO A 71 -12.39 0.70 -2.35
CA PRO A 71 -12.33 1.95 -1.60
C PRO A 71 -11.14 2.00 -0.62
N PHE A 72 -10.37 3.08 -0.66
CA PHE A 72 -9.12 3.25 0.10
C PHE A 72 -9.25 2.90 1.59
N GLU A 73 -10.30 3.39 2.25
CA GLU A 73 -10.51 3.25 3.70
C GLU A 73 -10.70 1.79 4.15
N SER A 74 -11.06 0.89 3.22
CA SER A 74 -11.35 -0.52 3.51
C SER A 74 -10.33 -1.47 2.90
N MET A 75 -9.27 -0.97 2.26
CA MET A 75 -8.29 -1.82 1.55
C MET A 75 -7.56 -2.80 2.46
N ILE A 76 -7.15 -2.39 3.67
CA ILE A 76 -6.46 -3.28 4.61
C ILE A 76 -7.39 -4.42 5.07
N ALA A 77 -8.64 -4.09 5.39
CA ALA A 77 -9.64 -5.11 5.73
C ALA A 77 -9.91 -6.06 4.56
N ALA A 78 -9.96 -5.55 3.33
CA ALA A 78 -10.13 -6.34 2.12
C ALA A 78 -8.93 -7.26 1.82
N LEU A 79 -7.70 -6.78 2.08
CA LEU A 79 -6.47 -7.57 1.99
C LEU A 79 -6.49 -8.74 2.99
N ASN A 80 -6.83 -8.45 4.25
CA ASN A 80 -6.95 -9.46 5.30
C ASN A 80 -8.08 -10.47 5.03
N ALA A 81 -9.11 -10.06 4.28
CA ALA A 81 -10.16 -10.93 3.78
C ALA A 81 -9.80 -11.67 2.47
N HIS A 82 -8.54 -11.58 2.02
CA HIS A 82 -8.01 -12.21 0.81
C HIS A 82 -8.76 -11.86 -0.48
N LYS A 83 -9.30 -10.63 -0.59
CA LYS A 83 -9.93 -10.16 -1.83
C LYS A 83 -8.93 -9.88 -2.96
N PHE A 84 -7.68 -9.63 -2.60
CA PHE A 84 -6.55 -9.46 -3.50
C PHE A 84 -5.26 -9.78 -2.72
N ASP A 85 -4.15 -9.94 -3.44
CA ASP A 85 -2.88 -10.42 -2.88
C ASP A 85 -2.02 -9.30 -2.29
N ALA A 86 -2.12 -8.08 -2.83
CA ALA A 86 -1.36 -6.91 -2.39
C ALA A 86 -2.14 -5.61 -2.60
N ILE A 87 -1.72 -4.54 -1.93
CA ILE A 87 -2.26 -3.17 -2.16
C ILE A 87 -1.21 -2.36 -2.90
N ILE A 88 -1.61 -1.64 -3.96
CA ILE A 88 -0.77 -0.63 -4.60
C ILE A 88 -1.59 0.64 -4.88
N ALA A 89 -1.76 1.44 -3.83
CA ALA A 89 -2.63 2.61 -3.84
C ALA A 89 -2.07 3.72 -2.93
N SER A 90 -0.76 4.00 -3.06
CA SER A 90 -0.14 5.09 -2.31
C SER A 90 -0.31 4.99 -0.79
N LEU A 91 -0.40 3.76 -0.28
CA LEU A 91 -0.71 3.49 1.12
C LEU A 91 0.48 3.84 2.01
N ASN A 92 0.36 4.90 2.81
CA ASN A 92 1.42 5.26 3.76
C ASN A 92 1.72 4.12 4.74
N ILE A 93 3.01 3.89 4.98
CA ILE A 93 3.52 3.04 6.04
C ILE A 93 3.33 3.76 7.38
N THR A 94 2.56 3.17 8.29
CA THR A 94 2.41 3.65 9.68
C THR A 94 2.58 2.49 10.66
N ASP A 95 2.89 2.78 11.91
CA ASP A 95 3.07 1.74 12.94
C ASP A 95 1.76 1.01 13.26
N GLU A 96 0.61 1.68 13.10
CA GLU A 96 -0.70 1.07 13.21
C GLU A 96 -0.92 0.05 12.08
N ARG A 97 -0.70 0.45 10.83
CA ARG A 97 -0.90 -0.43 9.67
C ARG A 97 0.05 -1.62 9.67
N LYS A 98 1.31 -1.42 10.12
CA LYS A 98 2.30 -2.50 10.29
C LYS A 98 1.90 -3.58 11.29
N LYS A 99 0.92 -3.32 12.16
CA LYS A 99 0.37 -4.35 13.06
C LYS A 99 -0.63 -5.27 12.35
N GLU A 100 -1.18 -4.82 11.22
CA GLU A 100 -2.22 -5.54 10.48
C GLU A 100 -1.68 -6.20 9.21
N VAL A 101 -0.71 -5.56 8.53
CA VAL A 101 -0.18 -6.00 7.24
C VAL A 101 1.31 -5.75 7.12
N ASP A 102 1.98 -6.58 6.32
CA ASP A 102 3.37 -6.36 5.93
C ASP A 102 3.46 -5.30 4.83
N PHE A 103 4.58 -4.59 4.80
CA PHE A 103 4.89 -3.59 3.78
C PHE A 103 6.18 -3.95 3.04
N THR A 104 6.21 -3.60 1.77
CA THR A 104 7.47 -3.55 1.01
C THR A 104 8.34 -2.41 1.51
N ASP A 105 9.57 -2.34 0.98
CA ASP A 105 10.28 -1.07 0.96
C ASP A 105 9.46 0.00 0.23
N ARG A 106 9.61 1.24 0.68
CA ARG A 106 8.90 2.38 0.07
C ARG A 106 9.35 2.55 -1.39
N TYR A 107 8.41 2.71 -2.32
CA TYR A 107 8.73 2.98 -3.73
C TYR A 107 8.70 4.48 -4.08
N TYR A 108 8.14 5.33 -3.22
CA TYR A 108 8.27 6.79 -3.31
C TYR A 108 8.07 7.49 -1.96
N ARG A 109 8.26 8.80 -1.93
CA ARG A 109 7.96 9.66 -0.78
C ARG A 109 7.23 10.91 -1.24
N SER A 110 6.12 11.23 -0.59
CA SER A 110 5.41 12.51 -0.75
C SER A 110 5.34 13.24 0.58
N ALA A 111 5.21 14.57 0.51
CA ALA A 111 4.88 15.39 1.67
C ALA A 111 3.39 15.75 1.59
N ALA A 112 2.70 15.74 2.73
CA ALA A 112 1.35 16.29 2.82
C ALA A 112 1.37 17.79 2.47
N GLN A 113 0.40 18.24 1.69
CA GLN A 113 0.27 19.64 1.27
C GLN A 113 -1.18 20.09 1.45
N LEU A 114 -1.36 21.35 1.86
CA LEU A 114 -2.65 22.01 1.81
C LEU A 114 -2.84 22.59 0.41
N VAL A 115 -4.02 22.34 -0.17
CA VAL A 115 -4.39 22.86 -1.49
C VAL A 115 -5.65 23.70 -1.35
N ALA A 116 -5.65 24.87 -1.96
CA ALA A 116 -6.79 25.77 -2.00
C ALA A 116 -7.10 26.19 -3.44
N ARG A 117 -8.31 26.71 -3.68
CA ARG A 117 -8.67 27.29 -4.98
C ARG A 117 -7.70 28.42 -5.35
N LYS A 118 -7.36 28.52 -6.63
CA LYS A 118 -6.55 29.63 -7.15
C LYS A 118 -7.21 30.97 -6.79
N GLY A 119 -6.42 31.91 -6.26
CA GLY A 119 -6.91 33.21 -5.79
C GLY A 119 -7.53 33.19 -4.38
N SER A 120 -7.49 32.06 -3.68
CA SER A 120 -7.89 31.98 -2.27
C SER A 120 -7.03 32.91 -1.40
N PRO A 121 -7.62 33.63 -0.42
CA PRO A 121 -6.86 34.43 0.54
C PRO A 121 -6.16 33.58 1.61
N LEU A 122 -6.32 32.25 1.59
CA LEU A 122 -5.70 31.36 2.55
C LEU A 122 -4.18 31.33 2.37
N LEU A 123 -3.47 31.60 3.45
CA LEU A 123 -2.02 31.46 3.54
C LEU A 123 -1.65 30.00 3.89
N PRO A 124 -0.47 29.51 3.49
CA PRO A 124 -0.03 28.13 3.75
C PRO A 124 0.42 27.92 5.20
N GLU A 125 -0.44 28.28 6.15
CA GLU A 125 -0.19 28.21 7.59
C GLU A 125 -1.45 27.75 8.32
N ALA A 126 -1.27 27.04 9.44
CA ALA A 126 -2.40 26.48 10.19
C ALA A 126 -3.40 27.55 10.69
N ALA A 127 -2.91 28.74 11.03
CA ALA A 127 -3.74 29.84 11.52
C ALA A 127 -4.81 30.30 10.50
N SER A 128 -4.50 30.20 9.19
CA SER A 128 -5.43 30.60 8.13
C SER A 128 -6.65 29.67 8.02
N LEU A 129 -6.55 28.46 8.58
CA LEU A 129 -7.57 27.43 8.53
C LEU A 129 -8.58 27.51 9.69
N LYS A 130 -8.39 28.41 10.65
CA LYS A 130 -9.32 28.57 11.77
C LYS A 130 -10.75 28.88 11.29
N GLY A 131 -11.70 28.05 11.71
CA GLY A 131 -13.11 28.16 11.32
C GLY A 131 -13.38 27.82 9.84
N LYS A 132 -12.44 27.15 9.16
CA LYS A 132 -12.62 26.62 7.81
C LYS A 132 -12.85 25.11 7.86
N THR A 133 -13.52 24.60 6.84
CA THR A 133 -13.65 23.16 6.62
C THR A 133 -12.51 22.68 5.74
N VAL A 134 -11.82 21.61 6.13
CA VAL A 134 -10.77 20.96 5.35
C VAL A 134 -11.24 19.57 4.96
N GLY A 135 -11.31 19.32 3.64
CA GLY A 135 -11.62 18.02 3.10
C GLY A 135 -10.37 17.12 3.09
N VAL A 136 -10.56 15.86 3.45
CA VAL A 136 -9.53 14.81 3.50
C VAL A 136 -10.14 13.49 3.03
N GLN A 137 -9.32 12.58 2.54
CA GLN A 137 -9.74 11.21 2.22
C GLN A 137 -9.94 10.43 3.52
N THR A 138 -11.09 9.80 3.70
CA THR A 138 -11.39 8.92 4.85
C THR A 138 -10.37 7.79 4.95
N GLY A 139 -9.93 7.45 6.16
CA GLY A 139 -8.93 6.41 6.43
C GLY A 139 -7.50 6.80 6.06
N SER A 140 -7.26 8.03 5.61
CA SER A 140 -5.93 8.52 5.23
C SER A 140 -5.15 9.08 6.42
N THR A 141 -3.83 9.15 6.26
CA THR A 141 -2.96 9.85 7.21
C THR A 141 -3.26 11.35 7.30
N HIS A 142 -3.86 11.94 6.25
CA HIS A 142 -4.32 13.33 6.25
C HIS A 142 -5.54 13.53 7.15
N GLU A 143 -6.48 12.58 7.16
CA GLU A 143 -7.61 12.59 8.09
C GLU A 143 -7.13 12.48 9.53
N ALA A 144 -6.28 11.49 9.81
CA ALA A 144 -5.69 11.32 11.14
C ALA A 144 -4.90 12.56 11.60
N TYR A 145 -4.28 13.31 10.68
CA TYR A 145 -3.62 14.56 10.99
C TYR A 145 -4.63 15.70 11.25
N ALA A 146 -5.66 15.82 10.42
CA ALA A 146 -6.68 16.86 10.55
C ALA A 146 -7.49 16.73 11.85
N GLN A 147 -7.74 15.52 12.34
CA GLN A 147 -8.50 15.28 13.57
C GLN A 147 -7.71 15.53 14.86
N LYS A 148 -6.38 15.71 14.80
CA LYS A 148 -5.59 15.98 16.01
C LYS A 148 -5.98 17.34 16.61
N PRO A 149 -5.95 17.52 17.94
CA PRO A 149 -6.17 18.83 18.58
C PRO A 149 -5.18 19.92 18.14
N THR A 150 -4.00 19.50 17.68
CA THR A 150 -2.95 20.36 17.11
C THR A 150 -3.02 20.44 15.57
N GLY A 151 -3.95 19.72 14.96
CA GLY A 151 -4.26 19.79 13.55
C GLY A 151 -4.90 21.15 13.22
N PRO A 152 -4.81 21.61 11.98
CA PRO A 152 -5.21 22.97 11.64
C PRO A 152 -6.72 23.23 11.69
N VAL A 153 -7.57 22.22 11.94
CA VAL A 153 -9.04 22.33 11.87
C VAL A 153 -9.71 21.40 12.89
N THR A 154 -10.70 21.92 13.62
CA THR A 154 -11.71 21.10 14.32
C THR A 154 -12.65 20.49 13.28
N ALA A 155 -12.78 19.16 13.30
CA ALA A 155 -13.70 18.40 12.45
C ALA A 155 -15.13 18.97 12.45
#